data_AF-A0A538RCC4-F1
#
_entry.id   AF-A0A538RCC4-F1
#
_cell.length_a   1.000
_cell.length_b   1.000
_cell.length_c   1.000
_cell.angle_alpha   90.00
_cell.angle_beta   90.00
_cell.angle_gamma   90.00
#
_symmetry.space_group_name_H-M   'P 1'
#
loop_
_entity.id
_entity.type
_entity.pdbx_description
1 polymer ?
#
loop_
_entity_poly.entity_id
_entity_poly.type
_entity_poly.pdbx_seq_one_letter_code
_entity_poly.pdbx_strand_id
1 'polypeptide(L)'
;MSIEETTVSIMWEIASIVEVLERKGLCTKQDLYEMITEFRRKNPCASIPETAIPEPYLLTETENKIIDDILELLNKNGLTSHQSQNLLERLGRIIEMGQRVAKGTTY
;
A
#
# COMPACT_ATOMS: atom_id res chain seq x y z
N MET A 1 0.92 -0.18 -22.60
CA MET A 1 1.03 0.11 -21.16
C MET A 1 -0.38 0.37 -20.67
N SER A 2 -0.85 -0.42 -19.71
CA SER A 2 -2.18 -0.23 -19.14
C SER A 2 -2.21 1.01 -18.24
N ILE A 3 -3.41 1.51 -17.96
CA ILE A 3 -3.60 2.61 -17.01
C ILE A 3 -3.05 2.20 -15.63
N GLU A 4 -3.29 0.95 -15.22
CA GLU A 4 -2.81 0.39 -13.95
C GLU A 4 -1.28 0.35 -13.87
N GLU A 5 -0.61 -0.14 -14.92
CA GLU A 5 0.86 -0.15 -15.01
C GLU A 5 1.42 1.28 -14.92
N THR A 6 0.76 2.23 -15.58
CA THR A 6 1.14 3.65 -15.56
C THR A 6 0.96 4.25 -14.16
N THR A 7 -0.17 3.97 -13.50
CA THR A 7 -0.45 4.42 -12.13
C THR A 7 0.56 3.86 -11.14
N VAL A 8 0.90 2.57 -11.24
CA VAL A 8 1.91 1.93 -10.38
C VAL A 8 3.29 2.54 -10.63
N SER A 9 3.69 2.77 -11.89
CA SER A 9 4.95 3.42 -12.22
C SER A 9 5.06 4.81 -11.59
N ILE A 10 4.00 5.63 -11.72
CA ILE A 10 3.95 6.98 -11.15
C ILE A 10 4.06 6.93 -9.62
N MET A 11 3.41 5.98 -8.95
CA MET A 11 3.53 5.83 -7.50
C MET A 11 4.97 5.51 -7.07
N TRP A 12 5.66 4.62 -7.78
CA TRP A 12 7.05 4.28 -7.48
C TRP A 12 8.01 5.45 -7.75
N GLU A 13 7.78 6.22 -8.81
CA GLU A 13 8.56 7.41 -9.13
C GLU A 13 8.41 8.48 -8.03
N ILE A 14 7.17 8.73 -7.57
CA ILE A 14 6.90 9.67 -6.47
C ILE A 14 7.56 9.19 -5.17
N ALA A 15 7.43 7.90 -4.83
CA ALA A 15 8.07 7.33 -3.64
C ALA A 15 9.60 7.50 -3.67
N SER A 16 10.21 7.28 -4.84
CA SER A 16 11.66 7.45 -5.03
C SER A 16 12.11 8.90 -4.88
N ILE A 17 11.33 9.86 -5.39
CA ILE A 17 11.61 11.29 -5.24
C ILE A 17 11.55 11.69 -3.76
N VAL A 18 10.51 11.26 -3.04
CA VAL A 18 10.33 11.54 -1.62
C VAL A 18 11.49 10.98 -0.80
N GLU A 19 11.90 9.75 -1.07
CA GLU A 19 13.04 9.11 -0.38
C GLU A 19 14.36 9.89 -0.60
N VAL A 20 14.61 10.39 -1.83
CA VAL A 20 15.79 11.20 -2.12
C VAL A 20 15.76 12.55 -1.40
N LEU A 21 14.59 13.18 -1.31
CA LEU A 21 14.42 14.46 -0.63
C LEU A 21 14.63 14.31 0.89
N GLU A 22 14.09 13.24 1.49
CA GLU A 22 14.29 12.93 2.91
C GLU A 22 15.76 12.65 3.22
N ARG A 23 16.43 11.81 2.41
CA ARG A 23 17.87 11.50 2.57
C ARG A 23 18.77 12.73 2.46
N LYS A 24 18.37 13.73 1.67
CA LYS A 24 19.10 15.00 1.53
C LYS A 24 18.74 16.03 2.61
N GLY A 25 17.80 15.71 3.50
CA GLY A 25 17.30 16.64 4.51
C GLY A 25 16.53 17.82 3.92
N LEU A 26 16.01 17.68 2.70
CA LEU A 26 15.25 18.72 1.99
C LEU A 26 13.76 18.69 2.34
N CYS A 27 13.26 17.55 2.83
CA CYS A 27 11.94 17.44 3.41
C CYS A 27 11.99 16.56 4.66
N THR A 28 11.21 16.93 5.65
CA THR A 28 10.90 16.11 6.82
C THR A 28 9.62 15.30 6.56
N LYS A 29 9.36 14.33 7.42
CA LYS A 29 8.09 13.60 7.42
C LYS A 29 6.87 14.54 7.57
N GLN A 30 7.04 15.64 8.30
CA GLN A 30 5.99 16.64 8.49
C GLN A 30 5.69 17.40 7.20
N ASP A 31 6.74 17.82 6.47
CA ASP A 31 6.59 18.50 5.18
C ASP A 31 5.85 17.62 4.17
N LEU A 32 6.06 16.29 4.21
CA LEU A 32 5.33 15.34 3.38
C LEU A 32 3.83 15.29 3.71
N TYR A 33 3.47 15.28 5.00
CA TYR A 33 2.06 15.32 5.41
C TYR A 33 1.38 16.62 4.97
N GLU A 34 2.09 17.75 5.07
CA GLU A 34 1.60 19.05 4.62
C GLU A 34 1.43 19.10 3.10
N MET A 35 2.40 18.57 2.34
CA MET A 35 2.28 18.44 0.89
C MET A 35 1.09 17.58 0.48
N ILE A 36 0.90 16.40 1.10
CA ILE A 36 -0.25 15.52 0.84
C ILE A 36 -1.56 16.23 1.16
N THR A 37 -1.63 16.95 2.28
CA THR A 37 -2.80 17.72 2.69
C THR A 37 -3.11 18.82 1.68
N GLU A 38 -2.10 19.56 1.21
CA GLU A 38 -2.25 20.58 0.19
C GLU A 38 -2.65 20.01 -1.18
N PHE A 39 -2.11 18.85 -1.57
CA PHE A 39 -2.52 18.18 -2.80
C PHE A 39 -3.98 17.74 -2.76
N ARG A 40 -4.45 17.17 -1.65
CA ARG A 40 -5.86 16.82 -1.43
C ARG A 40 -6.76 18.05 -1.39
N ARG A 41 -6.29 19.15 -0.79
CA ARG A 41 -7.02 20.42 -0.77
C ARG A 41 -7.17 21.00 -2.18
N LYS A 42 -6.12 20.95 -3.00
CA LYS A 42 -6.11 21.48 -4.38
C LYS A 42 -6.84 20.59 -5.37
N ASN A 43 -6.89 19.28 -5.12
CA ASN A 43 -7.61 18.33 -5.94
C ASN A 43 -8.54 17.46 -5.06
N PRO A 44 -9.72 17.98 -4.67
CA PRO A 44 -10.70 17.23 -3.89
C PRO A 44 -11.16 15.94 -4.58
N CYS A 45 -11.09 15.88 -5.92
CA CYS A 45 -11.43 14.71 -6.72
C CYS A 45 -10.28 13.67 -6.80
N ALA A 46 -9.07 13.99 -6.33
CA ALA A 46 -8.00 13.02 -6.11
C ALA A 46 -8.13 12.31 -4.76
N SER A 47 -9.03 12.74 -3.87
CA SER A 47 -9.70 11.78 -2.99
C SER A 47 -10.42 10.85 -3.95
N ILE A 48 -9.83 9.68 -4.19
CA ILE A 48 -10.42 8.69 -5.08
C ILE A 48 -11.84 8.49 -4.54
N PRO A 49 -12.89 8.83 -5.32
CA PRO A 49 -14.23 8.49 -4.91
C PRO A 49 -14.21 6.99 -4.59
N GLU A 50 -14.80 6.55 -3.48
CA GLU A 50 -14.90 5.11 -3.22
C GLU A 50 -15.47 4.39 -4.46
N THR A 51 -16.35 5.06 -5.21
CA THR A 51 -16.93 4.59 -6.47
C THR A 51 -15.98 4.49 -7.68
N ALA A 52 -14.79 5.11 -7.65
CA ALA A 52 -13.76 5.03 -8.71
C ALA A 52 -12.73 3.93 -8.45
N ILE A 53 -12.77 3.34 -7.25
CA ILE A 53 -12.03 2.15 -6.88
C ILE A 53 -12.97 0.98 -7.20
N PRO A 54 -12.62 0.08 -8.15
CA PRO A 54 -13.45 -1.10 -8.38
C PRO A 54 -13.68 -1.82 -7.05
N GLU A 55 -14.90 -2.30 -6.77
CA GLU A 55 -15.25 -3.06 -5.54
C GLU A 55 -14.16 -4.02 -5.01
N PRO A 56 -13.36 -4.75 -5.82
CA PRO A 56 -12.25 -5.56 -5.30
C PRO A 56 -11.15 -4.80 -4.54
N TYR A 57 -11.14 -3.48 -4.55
CA TYR A 57 -10.13 -2.63 -3.91
C TYR A 57 -10.72 -1.71 -2.83
N LEU A 58 -12.04 -1.75 -2.62
CA LEU A 58 -12.69 -1.11 -1.47
C LEU A 58 -12.67 -2.05 -0.29
N LEU A 59 -11.80 -1.75 0.67
CA LEU A 59 -11.76 -2.48 1.94
C LEU A 59 -13.03 -2.15 2.73
N THR A 60 -13.77 -3.17 3.10
CA THR A 60 -14.85 -3.09 4.07
C THR A 60 -14.32 -2.59 5.43
N GLU A 61 -15.20 -2.07 6.29
CA GLU A 61 -14.84 -1.67 7.66
C GLU A 61 -14.16 -2.82 8.43
N THR A 62 -14.60 -4.07 8.17
CA THR A 62 -14.00 -5.26 8.76
C THR A 62 -12.58 -5.50 8.24
N GLU A 63 -12.36 -5.37 6.93
CA GLU A 63 -11.04 -5.53 6.33
C GLU A 63 -10.06 -4.44 6.77
N ASN A 64 -10.51 -3.19 6.89
CA ASN A 64 -9.70 -2.10 7.43
C ASN A 64 -9.28 -2.39 8.87
N LYS A 65 -10.21 -2.83 9.73
CA LYS A 65 -9.91 -3.20 11.11
C LYS A 65 -8.89 -4.36 11.19
N ILE A 66 -9.05 -5.37 10.33
CA ILE A 66 -8.10 -6.49 10.27
C ILE A 66 -6.71 -5.99 9.85
N ILE A 67 -6.62 -5.07 8.89
CA ILE A 67 -5.34 -4.47 8.47
C ILE A 67 -4.71 -3.71 9.64
N ASP A 68 -5.48 -2.91 10.37
CA ASP A 68 -5.00 -2.17 11.54
C ASP A 68 -4.47 -3.11 12.63
N ASP A 69 -5.23 -4.17 12.97
CA ASP A 69 -4.83 -5.18 13.95
C ASP A 69 -3.52 -5.89 13.54
N ILE A 70 -3.36 -6.22 12.25
CA ILE A 70 -2.14 -6.81 11.72
C ILE A 70 -0.97 -5.83 11.85
N LEU A 71 -1.15 -4.56 11.47
CA LEU A 71 -0.10 -3.55 11.58
C LEU A 71 0.31 -3.33 13.04
N GLU A 72 -0.64 -3.30 13.97
CA GLU A 72 -0.36 -3.23 15.40
C GLU A 72 0.46 -4.42 15.87
N LEU A 73 0.09 -5.65 15.48
CA LEU A 73 0.84 -6.85 15.81
C LEU A 73 2.27 -6.83 15.27
N LEU A 74 2.47 -6.39 14.02
CA LEU A 74 3.80 -6.29 13.42
C LEU A 74 4.68 -5.31 14.20
N ASN A 75 4.12 -4.14 14.55
CA ASN A 75 4.82 -3.11 15.34
C ASN A 75 5.12 -3.59 16.77
N LYS A 76 4.17 -4.24 17.43
CA LYS A 76 4.33 -4.80 18.79
C LYS A 76 5.46 -5.82 18.87
N ASN A 77 5.68 -6.56 17.79
CA ASN A 77 6.77 -7.54 17.69
C ASN A 77 8.08 -6.93 17.17
N GLY A 78 8.13 -5.60 16.96
CA GLY A 78 9.32 -4.88 16.56
C GLY A 78 9.78 -5.18 15.13
N LEU A 79 8.88 -5.64 14.26
CA LEU A 79 9.24 -5.87 12.85
C LEU A 79 9.48 -4.53 12.16
N THR A 80 10.62 -4.44 11.48
CA THR A 80 10.89 -3.35 10.55
C THR A 80 9.95 -3.43 9.34
N SER A 81 9.73 -2.30 8.65
CA SER A 81 8.92 -2.25 7.43
C SER A 81 9.32 -3.31 6.40
N HIS A 82 10.63 -3.49 6.17
CA HIS A 82 11.16 -4.51 5.26
C HIS A 82 10.83 -5.95 5.71
N GLN A 83 10.93 -6.24 7.01
CA GLN A 83 10.59 -7.57 7.55
C GLN A 83 9.09 -7.85 7.46
N SER A 84 8.26 -6.84 7.75
CA SER A 84 6.81 -6.90 7.59
C SER A 84 6.41 -7.17 6.14
N GLN A 85 7.01 -6.47 5.18
CA GLN A 85 6.76 -6.69 3.77
C GLN A 85 7.09 -8.12 3.33
N ASN A 86 8.26 -8.63 3.72
CA ASN A 86 8.67 -10.01 3.40
C ASN A 86 7.72 -11.05 4.03
N LEU A 87 7.29 -10.83 5.27
CA LEU A 87 6.31 -11.70 5.93
C LEU A 87 4.97 -11.74 5.18
N LEU A 88 4.44 -10.57 4.79
CA LEU A 88 3.17 -10.47 4.05
C LEU A 88 3.28 -11.12 2.66
N GLU A 89 4.41 -10.97 1.97
CA GLU A 89 4.65 -11.64 0.69
C GLU A 89 4.65 -13.17 0.84
N ARG A 90 5.30 -13.70 1.89
CA ARG A 90 5.32 -15.13 2.18
C ARG A 90 3.91 -15.65 2.50
N LEU A 91 3.10 -14.90 3.24
CA LEU A 91 1.70 -15.23 3.50
C LEU A 91 0.89 -15.28 2.21
N GLY A 92 1.07 -14.31 1.31
CA GLY A 92 0.43 -14.30 -0.01
C GLY A 92 0.72 -15.57 -0.82
N ARG A 93 2.00 -15.99 -0.87
CA ARG A 93 2.41 -17.24 -1.55
C ARG A 93 1.76 -18.48 -0.93
N ILE A 94 1.63 -18.54 0.40
CA ILE A 94 0.97 -19.66 1.10
C ILE A 94 -0.52 -19.74 0.72
N ILE A 95 -1.21 -18.61 0.70
CA ILE A 95 -2.62 -18.53 0.31
C ILE A 95 -2.79 -18.96 -1.14
N GLU A 96 -1.94 -18.47 -2.04
CA GLU A 96 -1.96 -18.85 -3.46
C GLU A 96 -1.75 -20.36 -3.65
N MET A 97 -0.78 -20.96 -2.94
CA MET A 97 -0.56 -22.40 -2.96
C MET A 97 -1.80 -23.16 -2.47
N GLY A 98 -2.42 -22.73 -1.38
CA GLY A 98 -3.66 -23.32 -0.86
C GLY A 98 -4.80 -23.27 -1.89
N GLN A 99 -4.94 -22.15 -2.61
CA GLN A 99 -5.93 -22.01 -3.67
C GLN A 99 -5.66 -22.93 -4.86
N ARG A 100 -4.40 -23.08 -5.28
CA ARG A 100 -4.00 -24.00 -6.37
C ARG A 100 -4.29 -25.46 -6.01
N VAL A 101 -3.99 -25.85 -4.77
CA VAL A 101 -4.32 -27.19 -4.24
C VAL A 101 -5.83 -27.42 -4.21
N ALA A 102 -6.60 -26.45 -3.72
CA ALA A 102 -8.06 -26.54 -3.68
C ALA A 102 -8.71 -26.64 -5.07
N LYS A 103 -8.09 -26.04 -6.09
CA LYS A 103 -8.52 -26.09 -7.50
C LYS A 103 -7.99 -27.30 -8.27
N GLY A 104 -7.23 -28.21 -7.63
CA GLY A 104 -6.64 -29.39 -8.28
C GLY A 104 -5.62 -29.07 -9.36
N THR A 105 -5.08 -27.85 -9.37
CA THR A 105 -4.15 -27.35 -10.40
C THR A 105 -2.73 -27.40 -9.84
N THR A 106 -2.20 -28.61 -9.71
CA THR A 106 -0.78 -28.86 -9.40
C THR A 106 -0.08 -29.32 -10.69
N TYR A 107 0.34 -28.36 -11.52
CA TYR A 107 1.26 -28.59 -12.62
C TYR A 107 2.28 -27.45 -12.65
#